data_AF-A0A7W7GPJ8-F1
#
_entry.id   AF-A0A7W7GPJ8-F1
#
_cell.length_a   1.000
_cell.length_b   1.000
_cell.length_c   1.000
_cell.angle_alpha   90.00
_cell.angle_beta   90.00
_cell.angle_gamma   90.00
#
_symmetry.space_group_name_H-M   'P 1'
#
loop_
_entity.id
_entity.type
_entity.pdbx_description
1 polymer ?
#
loop_
_entity_poly.entity_id
_entity_poly.type
_entity_poly.pdbx_seq_one_letter_code
_entity_poly.pdbx_strand_id
1 'polypeptide(L)'
;MASTEDGTGTAEVGRRGLLLGAGVLGGGLLGSSVGYAAGHTAARPASGAGSAPGGEGAATPAPQSASGQIGVDGWAEPGGESARVAVSSPVGTDTIAFHGPRQAGIDTPAQTHAVFLAFDLRENADRDAIGRMLRLLTDDAARLTQGRATLADTEPELAAAPARLTVTFGFGPELLRRVAPDRAPAWLRPLPAFERIDELDEAYCDGDLLLQICGDDPMSIAHARRMLTKNARAFAQPRWAQTGFRAARGAHPNGTTMRNLFGQVDGTANPRPETAPSERLVWGARAQGDASEPTRLTPWIEDGTSLVLRRIRMELDTWDELDRPAKEQVIGRRLGTGAPLTGEREDDPVDLEATGPTGFPVISDVAHVRRARLDGPDAGMLRRGYNYDDAGESGLLFAAYQCDVDAQFVPVQERLAESDHLNIWTTPVGSAVFAIPPGCPEGGYIGQQLFD
;
A
#
# COMPACT_ATOMS: atom_id res chain seq x y z
N MET A 1 30.65 38.28 58.06
CA MET A 1 32.00 38.87 57.89
C MET A 1 32.54 38.28 56.60
N ALA A 2 32.52 39.02 55.48
CA ALA A 2 33.67 39.80 54.96
C ALA A 2 34.85 38.84 54.66
N SER A 3 35.37 38.65 53.43
CA SER A 3 35.59 39.60 52.34
C SER A 3 36.09 38.87 51.06
N THR A 4 35.77 39.43 49.87
CA THR A 4 36.58 39.69 48.62
C THR A 4 37.98 39.03 48.47
N GLU A 5 38.62 38.81 47.31
CA GLU A 5 38.42 38.93 45.85
C GLU A 5 39.68 38.31 45.17
N ASP A 6 39.80 38.45 43.84
CA ASP A 6 40.86 38.08 42.87
C ASP A 6 40.79 36.66 42.28
N GLY A 7 40.71 36.43 40.95
CA GLY A 7 40.80 37.34 39.81
C GLY A 7 41.81 36.81 38.78
N THR A 8 41.33 36.15 37.71
CA THR A 8 41.89 36.02 36.34
C THR A 8 41.07 34.92 35.65
N GLY A 9 40.34 35.07 34.55
CA GLY A 9 40.35 36.10 33.51
C GLY A 9 40.79 35.47 32.18
N THR A 10 39.87 34.86 31.42
CA THR A 10 39.85 34.85 29.95
C THR A 10 38.44 34.55 29.46
N ALA A 11 37.82 35.56 28.85
CA ALA A 11 36.57 35.52 28.11
C ALA A 11 36.86 35.34 26.61
N GLU A 12 35.93 34.70 25.89
CA GLU A 12 35.36 35.08 24.58
C GLU A 12 34.79 33.83 23.87
N VAL A 13 33.69 33.81 23.10
CA VAL A 13 32.51 34.65 22.85
C VAL A 13 31.59 33.74 22.01
N GLY A 14 30.29 33.74 22.29
CA GLY A 14 29.29 33.04 21.46
C GLY A 14 28.92 33.82 20.20
N ARG A 15 28.51 33.10 19.14
CA ARG A 15 27.87 33.70 17.96
C ARG A 15 26.50 33.08 17.70
N ARG A 16 25.46 33.80 18.14
CA ARG A 16 24.12 33.82 17.53
C ARG A 16 23.96 35.18 16.81
N GLY A 17 23.46 35.14 15.58
CA GLY A 17 22.88 36.25 14.82
C GLY A 17 22.18 35.61 13.62
N LEU A 18 20.85 35.53 13.52
CA LEU A 18 19.84 36.58 13.38
C LEU A 18 20.07 37.46 12.13
N LEU A 19 19.32 37.17 11.07
CA LEU A 19 19.01 38.11 9.99
C LEU A 19 17.57 37.86 9.51
N LEU A 20 16.70 38.78 9.89
CA LEU A 20 15.39 39.00 9.30
C LEU A 20 15.54 39.76 7.97
N GLY A 21 14.70 39.39 7.00
CA GLY A 21 13.82 40.35 6.32
C GLY A 21 14.33 41.05 5.06
N ALA A 22 13.78 40.63 3.91
CA ALA A 22 13.30 41.55 2.88
C ALA A 22 12.26 40.81 2.02
N GLY A 23 10.98 41.17 2.20
CA GLY A 23 9.93 40.82 1.27
C GLY A 23 9.81 41.87 0.17
N VAL A 24 9.41 41.45 -1.03
CA VAL A 24 8.75 42.30 -2.02
C VAL A 24 7.61 41.51 -2.66
N LEU A 25 6.45 42.15 -2.63
CA LEU A 25 5.17 41.79 -3.23
C LEU A 25 5.14 42.05 -4.74
N GLY A 26 4.28 41.31 -5.45
CA GLY A 26 3.79 41.60 -6.80
C GLY A 26 3.96 40.38 -7.70
N GLY A 27 2.94 39.71 -8.25
CA GLY A 27 1.59 40.14 -8.58
C GLY A 27 1.38 39.89 -10.08
N GLY A 28 0.57 38.88 -10.42
CA GLY A 28 -0.31 38.89 -11.60
C GLY A 28 0.24 38.53 -12.99
N LEU A 29 -0.38 37.47 -13.53
CA LEU A 29 -0.97 37.36 -14.89
C LEU A 29 -0.09 37.05 -16.12
N LEU A 30 -0.57 36.01 -16.81
CA LEU A 30 -0.71 35.82 -18.28
C LEU A 30 0.55 35.60 -19.13
N GLY A 31 0.65 34.37 -19.62
CA GLY A 31 0.45 34.14 -21.05
C GLY A 31 1.68 34.09 -21.96
N SER A 32 1.73 32.98 -22.69
CA SER A 32 2.22 32.89 -24.08
C SER A 32 3.72 32.60 -24.31
N SER A 33 3.95 31.31 -24.57
CA SER A 33 4.65 30.74 -25.74
C SER A 33 6.07 31.21 -26.10
N VAL A 34 7.00 30.24 -26.12
CA VAL A 34 7.89 30.03 -27.27
C VAL A 34 8.00 28.52 -27.51
N GLY A 35 7.40 28.06 -28.60
CA GLY A 35 7.57 26.71 -29.12
C GLY A 35 8.84 26.58 -29.96
N TYR A 36 9.37 25.37 -30.01
CA TYR A 36 10.27 24.93 -31.07
C TYR A 36 9.45 24.09 -32.06
N ALA A 37 9.25 24.62 -33.25
CA ALA A 37 8.61 23.94 -34.37
C ALA A 37 9.67 23.26 -35.24
N ALA A 38 9.40 22.02 -35.64
CA ALA A 38 9.96 21.43 -36.85
C ALA A 38 8.77 20.96 -37.73
N GLY A 39 8.70 21.50 -38.95
CA GLY A 39 7.72 21.16 -39.99
C GLY A 39 7.89 19.71 -40.45
N HIS A 40 6.93 19.07 -41.11
CA HIS A 40 6.26 19.34 -42.39
C HIS A 40 5.08 18.33 -42.43
N THR A 41 3.96 18.40 -43.14
CA THR A 41 3.35 19.24 -44.18
C THR A 41 1.91 18.72 -44.27
N ALA A 42 0.92 19.61 -44.38
CA ALA A 42 -0.47 19.24 -44.59
C ALA A 42 -0.76 18.96 -46.08
N ALA A 43 -1.57 17.94 -46.36
CA ALA A 43 -2.32 17.82 -47.61
C ALA A 43 -3.80 17.58 -47.27
N ARG A 44 -4.68 18.44 -47.82
CA ARG A 44 -6.14 18.41 -47.70
C ARG A 44 -6.78 17.40 -48.67
N PRO A 45 -8.06 17.03 -48.47
CA PRO A 45 -8.65 15.81 -49.00
C PRO A 45 -9.27 16.00 -50.39
N ALA A 46 -9.43 14.88 -51.11
CA ALA A 46 -10.27 14.79 -52.30
C ALA A 46 -11.35 13.71 -52.10
N SER A 47 -12.59 14.09 -52.33
CA SER A 47 -13.79 13.26 -52.38
C SER A 47 -13.86 12.41 -53.66
N GLY A 48 -14.40 11.19 -53.56
CA GLY A 48 -14.82 10.40 -54.72
C GLY A 48 -15.57 9.14 -54.30
N ALA A 49 -16.84 9.04 -54.70
CA ALA A 49 -17.76 7.94 -54.43
C ALA A 49 -17.61 6.76 -55.43
N GLY A 50 -18.06 5.55 -55.05
CA GLY A 50 -18.43 4.51 -56.02
C GLY A 50 -18.28 3.03 -55.59
N SER A 51 -19.37 2.47 -55.06
CA SER A 51 -19.99 1.14 -55.25
C SER A 51 -19.18 -0.20 -55.31
N ALA A 52 -19.74 -1.18 -54.56
CA ALA A 52 -19.44 -2.62 -54.36
C ALA A 52 -19.69 -3.53 -55.61
N PRO A 53 -19.70 -4.91 -55.58
CA PRO A 53 -19.58 -5.88 -54.47
C PRO A 53 -18.77 -7.19 -54.73
N GLY A 54 -18.64 -8.05 -53.70
CA GLY A 54 -18.56 -9.52 -53.85
C GLY A 54 -17.37 -10.25 -53.19
N GLY A 55 -17.65 -11.26 -52.35
CA GLY A 55 -16.69 -12.30 -51.97
C GLY A 55 -16.88 -12.88 -50.55
N GLU A 56 -17.58 -14.01 -50.44
CA GLU A 56 -17.66 -14.87 -49.24
C GLU A 56 -16.32 -15.57 -48.94
N GLY A 57 -16.00 -15.80 -47.66
CA GLY A 57 -15.03 -16.84 -47.27
C GLY A 57 -14.29 -16.66 -45.94
N ALA A 58 -14.51 -17.61 -45.04
CA ALA A 58 -13.68 -18.03 -43.89
C ALA A 58 -13.70 -17.20 -42.59
N ALA A 59 -14.52 -17.66 -41.64
CA ALA A 59 -14.38 -17.34 -40.23
C ALA A 59 -13.10 -17.99 -39.65
N THR A 60 -12.14 -17.15 -39.27
CA THR A 60 -11.03 -17.49 -38.38
C THR A 60 -11.26 -16.77 -37.05
N PRO A 61 -11.05 -17.40 -35.88
CA PRO A 61 -11.18 -16.70 -34.60
C PRO A 61 -10.06 -15.68 -34.51
N ALA A 62 -10.42 -14.40 -34.57
CA ALA A 62 -9.47 -13.31 -34.42
C ALA A 62 -8.90 -13.33 -32.99
N PRO A 63 -7.57 -13.25 -32.80
CA PRO A 63 -7.02 -12.92 -31.50
C PRO A 63 -7.55 -11.55 -31.12
N GLN A 64 -8.18 -11.44 -29.95
CA GLN A 64 -8.50 -10.16 -29.32
C GLN A 64 -7.19 -9.50 -28.90
N SER A 65 -6.48 -8.94 -29.89
CA SER A 65 -5.44 -7.96 -29.65
C SER A 65 -6.14 -6.73 -29.06
N ALA A 66 -5.86 -6.45 -27.81
CA ALA A 66 -6.28 -5.22 -27.16
C ALA A 66 -5.55 -4.05 -27.83
N SER A 67 -6.04 -3.58 -28.96
CA SER A 67 -5.78 -2.22 -29.44
C SER A 67 -6.64 -1.27 -28.61
N GLY A 68 -6.37 -1.20 -27.30
CA GLY A 68 -6.90 -0.15 -26.45
C GLY A 68 -6.18 1.14 -26.83
N GLN A 69 -6.89 2.05 -27.51
CA GLN A 69 -6.41 3.42 -27.64
C GLN A 69 -6.28 4.00 -26.23
N ILE A 70 -5.06 4.06 -25.69
CA ILE A 70 -4.76 4.86 -24.51
C ILE A 70 -4.83 6.32 -24.98
N GLY A 71 -5.72 7.12 -24.41
CA GLY A 71 -5.77 8.57 -24.67
C GLY A 71 -6.91 9.08 -25.53
N VAL A 72 -8.13 8.53 -25.41
CA VAL A 72 -9.34 9.27 -25.81
C VAL A 72 -9.80 10.10 -24.61
N ASP A 73 -9.93 11.42 -24.78
CA ASP A 73 -10.43 12.30 -23.73
C ASP A 73 -11.90 11.97 -23.41
N GLY A 74 -12.16 11.54 -22.17
CA GLY A 74 -13.51 11.45 -21.61
C GLY A 74 -13.80 12.66 -20.72
N TRP A 75 -15.07 13.03 -20.59
CA TRP A 75 -15.52 14.05 -19.63
C TRP A 75 -16.21 13.37 -18.44
N ALA A 76 -15.76 13.66 -17.22
CA ALA A 76 -16.39 13.20 -15.98
C ALA A 76 -17.07 14.37 -15.26
N GLU A 77 -18.16 14.08 -14.53
CA GLU A 77 -19.01 15.07 -13.83
C GLU A 77 -19.17 14.73 -12.32
N PRO A 78 -18.08 14.68 -11.53
CA PRO A 78 -18.11 14.28 -10.12
C PRO A 78 -19.02 15.15 -9.24
N GLY A 79 -19.32 16.39 -9.66
CA GLY A 79 -20.18 17.37 -9.00
C GLY A 79 -21.20 18.03 -9.93
N GLY A 80 -21.53 17.38 -11.06
CA GLY A 80 -22.38 17.94 -12.13
C GLY A 80 -21.61 18.73 -13.19
N GLU A 81 -22.36 19.36 -14.11
CA GLU A 81 -21.84 19.98 -15.34
C GLU A 81 -20.77 21.07 -15.10
N SER A 82 -20.85 21.82 -14.00
CA SER A 82 -19.87 22.86 -13.67
C SER A 82 -18.50 22.32 -13.22
N ALA A 83 -18.44 21.04 -12.82
CA ALA A 83 -17.22 20.37 -12.36
C ALA A 83 -16.67 19.38 -13.41
N ARG A 84 -16.96 19.62 -14.70
CA ARG A 84 -16.50 18.79 -15.81
C ARG A 84 -14.98 18.84 -15.94
N VAL A 85 -14.33 17.68 -15.95
CA VAL A 85 -12.89 17.55 -16.16
C VAL A 85 -12.59 16.51 -17.23
N ALA A 86 -11.54 16.77 -18.02
CA ALA A 86 -11.00 15.78 -18.95
C ALA A 86 -10.24 14.70 -18.17
N VAL A 87 -10.57 13.44 -18.41
CA VAL A 87 -9.96 12.29 -17.73
C VAL A 87 -9.50 11.29 -18.79
N SER A 88 -8.26 10.79 -18.65
CA SER A 88 -7.72 9.79 -19.55
C SER A 88 -8.42 8.44 -19.33
N SER A 89 -8.91 7.82 -20.41
CA SER A 89 -9.41 6.43 -20.37
C SER A 89 -8.35 5.44 -20.85
N PRO A 90 -8.22 4.25 -20.21
CA PRO A 90 -8.95 3.81 -19.01
C PRO A 90 -8.29 4.27 -17.70
N VAL A 91 -7.04 4.75 -17.72
CA VAL A 91 -6.20 4.91 -16.52
C VAL A 91 -6.85 5.76 -15.42
N GLY A 92 -7.42 6.90 -15.79
CA GLY A 92 -8.05 7.82 -14.85
C GLY A 92 -9.50 7.47 -14.53
N THR A 93 -10.21 6.80 -15.44
CA THR A 93 -11.65 6.51 -15.31
C THR A 93 -11.95 5.18 -14.60
N ASP A 94 -10.99 4.27 -14.51
CA ASP A 94 -11.22 2.98 -13.87
C ASP A 94 -11.58 3.11 -12.39
N THR A 95 -12.58 2.35 -11.97
CA THR A 95 -13.04 2.27 -10.58
C THR A 95 -12.82 0.88 -10.00
N ILE A 96 -12.79 0.80 -8.67
CA ILE A 96 -12.87 -0.45 -7.91
C ILE A 96 -14.12 -0.37 -7.05
N ALA A 97 -14.91 -1.45 -6.98
CA ALA A 97 -16.11 -1.48 -6.16
C ALA A 97 -15.76 -1.25 -4.68
N PHE A 98 -16.46 -0.33 -4.04
CA PHE A 98 -16.33 -0.08 -2.60
C PHE A 98 -17.15 -1.07 -1.77
N HIS A 99 -18.37 -1.37 -2.24
CA HIS A 99 -19.30 -2.28 -1.58
C HIS A 99 -19.01 -3.73 -1.94
N GLY A 100 -19.18 -4.62 -0.96
CA GLY A 100 -18.91 -6.05 -1.09
C GLY A 100 -18.83 -6.73 0.28
N PRO A 101 -18.73 -8.07 0.33
CA PRO A 101 -18.54 -8.80 1.58
C PRO A 101 -17.22 -8.45 2.26
N ARG A 102 -16.18 -8.18 1.46
CA ARG A 102 -14.82 -7.84 1.91
C ARG A 102 -14.44 -6.45 1.42
N GLN A 103 -13.64 -5.75 2.21
CA GLN A 103 -13.16 -4.43 1.82
C GLN A 103 -12.18 -4.53 0.64
N ALA A 104 -12.28 -3.60 -0.30
CA ALA A 104 -11.27 -3.43 -1.35
C ALA A 104 -9.91 -2.99 -0.79
N GLY A 105 -8.85 -3.10 -1.59
CA GLY A 105 -7.49 -2.71 -1.21
C GLY A 105 -6.65 -3.79 -0.52
N ILE A 106 -7.21 -5.00 -0.35
CA ILE A 106 -6.52 -6.16 0.23
C ILE A 106 -6.07 -7.10 -0.89
N ASP A 107 -6.99 -7.87 -1.46
CA ASP A 107 -6.78 -8.76 -2.61
C ASP A 107 -6.93 -8.04 -3.97
N THR A 108 -7.37 -6.78 -3.96
CA THR A 108 -7.34 -5.90 -5.13
C THR A 108 -5.90 -5.80 -5.67
N PRO A 109 -5.68 -6.02 -7.00
CA PRO A 109 -4.34 -5.92 -7.58
C PRO A 109 -3.66 -4.60 -7.22
N ALA A 110 -2.51 -4.67 -6.56
CA ALA A 110 -1.93 -3.51 -5.89
C ALA A 110 -1.62 -2.35 -6.83
N GLN A 111 -2.20 -1.18 -6.52
CA GLN A 111 -2.06 0.05 -7.30
C GLN A 111 -0.67 0.66 -7.15
N THR A 112 -0.39 1.66 -7.99
CA THR A 112 0.89 2.38 -8.07
C THR A 112 1.25 3.08 -6.76
N HIS A 113 0.28 3.66 -6.06
CA HIS A 113 0.51 4.45 -4.86
C HIS A 113 -0.34 3.97 -3.69
N ALA A 114 0.17 4.16 -2.48
CA ALA A 114 -0.56 3.97 -1.24
C ALA A 114 -0.20 5.04 -0.21
N VAL A 115 -1.18 5.42 0.61
CA VAL A 115 -0.99 6.16 1.84
C VAL A 115 -1.68 5.40 2.96
N PHE A 116 -0.91 5.00 3.97
CA PHE A 116 -1.43 4.49 5.23
C PHE A 116 -1.54 5.67 6.20
N LEU A 117 -2.75 5.97 6.65
CA LEU A 117 -3.05 7.10 7.53
C LEU A 117 -3.67 6.59 8.83
N ALA A 118 -2.92 6.68 9.92
CA ALA A 118 -3.44 6.34 11.24
C ALA A 118 -3.95 7.57 11.98
N PHE A 119 -4.94 7.34 12.84
CA PHE A 119 -5.53 8.33 13.72
C PHE A 119 -5.61 7.81 15.14
N ASP A 120 -5.44 8.72 16.09
CA ASP A 120 -5.80 8.50 17.50
C ASP A 120 -7.18 9.09 17.75
N LEU A 121 -8.06 8.34 18.40
CA LEU A 121 -9.39 8.80 18.78
C LEU A 121 -9.26 9.90 19.84
N ARG A 122 -10.06 10.96 19.71
CA ARG A 122 -10.15 11.98 20.74
C ARG A 122 -10.70 11.36 22.03
N GLU A 123 -10.30 11.91 23.17
CA GLU A 123 -10.72 11.43 24.48
C GLU A 123 -12.24 11.37 24.64
N ASN A 124 -12.96 12.36 24.08
CA ASN A 124 -14.41 12.44 24.13
C ASN A 124 -15.14 11.69 23.00
N ALA A 125 -14.43 10.93 22.15
CA ALA A 125 -15.05 10.09 21.13
C ALA A 125 -15.58 8.80 21.76
N ASP A 126 -16.83 8.85 22.20
CA ASP A 126 -17.59 7.69 22.69
C ASP A 126 -18.03 6.77 21.53
N ARG A 127 -18.65 5.63 21.87
CA ARG A 127 -19.14 4.63 20.91
C ARG A 127 -20.04 5.28 19.84
N ASP A 128 -20.97 6.15 20.23
CA ASP A 128 -21.89 6.80 19.29
C ASP A 128 -21.17 7.78 18.36
N ALA A 129 -20.20 8.53 18.89
CA ALA A 129 -19.36 9.42 18.11
C ALA A 129 -18.51 8.67 17.07
N ILE A 130 -17.92 7.54 17.46
CA ILE A 130 -17.17 6.66 16.55
C ILE A 130 -18.11 6.11 15.47
N GLY A 131 -19.32 5.67 15.84
CA GLY A 131 -20.32 5.23 14.87
C GLY A 131 -20.69 6.30 13.85
N ARG A 132 -20.85 7.57 14.27
CA ARG A 132 -21.08 8.70 13.35
C ARG A 132 -19.88 8.94 12.44
N MET A 133 -18.66 8.89 12.97
CA MET A 133 -17.43 9.03 12.18
C MET A 133 -17.35 7.98 11.08
N LEU A 134 -17.57 6.70 11.41
CA LEU A 134 -17.47 5.61 10.43
C LEU A 134 -18.51 5.73 9.30
N ARG A 135 -19.73 6.20 9.61
CA ARG A 135 -20.75 6.49 8.59
C ARG A 135 -20.32 7.60 7.63
N LEU A 136 -19.77 8.70 8.17
CA LEU A 136 -19.27 9.81 7.36
C LEU A 136 -18.13 9.37 6.44
N LEU A 137 -17.13 8.69 7.01
CA LEU A 137 -15.96 8.23 6.24
C LEU A 137 -16.34 7.16 5.20
N THR A 138 -17.32 6.31 5.50
CA THR A 138 -17.85 5.32 4.54
C THR A 138 -18.50 6.03 3.35
N ASP A 139 -19.40 7.00 3.56
CA ASP A 139 -20.06 7.72 2.46
C ASP A 139 -19.03 8.45 1.57
N ASP A 140 -18.04 9.10 2.18
CA ASP A 140 -16.95 9.76 1.45
C ASP A 140 -16.16 8.76 0.60
N ALA A 141 -15.70 7.65 1.20
CA ALA A 141 -14.95 6.63 0.49
C ALA A 141 -15.77 6.00 -0.65
N ALA A 142 -17.04 5.70 -0.41
CA ALA A 142 -17.95 5.14 -1.42
C ALA A 142 -18.19 6.11 -2.59
N ARG A 143 -18.14 7.42 -2.37
CA ARG A 143 -18.25 8.44 -3.43
C ARG A 143 -16.96 8.58 -4.22
N LEU A 144 -15.86 8.81 -3.51
CA LEU A 144 -14.56 9.12 -4.11
C LEU A 144 -14.03 7.95 -4.96
N THR A 145 -14.20 6.71 -4.48
CA THR A 145 -13.78 5.51 -5.23
C THR A 145 -14.54 5.31 -6.54
N GLN A 146 -15.71 5.96 -6.68
CA GLN A 146 -16.55 5.91 -7.89
C GLN A 146 -16.48 7.21 -8.71
N GLY A 147 -15.47 8.05 -8.45
CA GLY A 147 -15.27 9.29 -9.19
C GLY A 147 -16.33 10.35 -8.91
N ARG A 148 -16.90 10.37 -7.69
CA ARG A 148 -17.94 11.31 -7.26
C ARG A 148 -17.43 12.15 -6.09
N ALA A 149 -17.76 13.44 -6.09
CA ALA A 149 -17.41 14.34 -5.01
C ALA A 149 -18.14 13.98 -3.72
N THR A 150 -17.51 14.30 -2.58
CA THR A 150 -18.14 14.19 -1.25
C THR A 150 -19.21 15.27 -1.07
N LEU A 151 -20.09 15.14 -0.08
CA LEU A 151 -21.20 16.10 0.12
C LEU A 151 -20.73 17.53 0.44
N ALA A 152 -19.57 17.69 1.07
CA ALA A 152 -19.01 18.98 1.48
C ALA A 152 -17.66 19.26 0.79
N ASP A 153 -17.56 18.82 -0.47
CA ASP A 153 -16.39 19.01 -1.31
C ASP A 153 -16.38 20.39 -1.95
N THR A 154 -15.33 21.15 -1.72
CA THR A 154 -15.13 22.47 -2.33
C THR A 154 -14.34 22.42 -3.62
N GLU A 155 -13.72 21.27 -3.94
CA GLU A 155 -12.95 21.04 -5.17
C GLU A 155 -13.40 19.72 -5.83
N PRO A 156 -14.69 19.61 -6.23
CA PRO A 156 -15.27 18.39 -6.76
C PRO A 156 -14.57 17.87 -8.03
N GLU A 157 -13.89 18.75 -8.78
CA GLU A 157 -13.12 18.41 -9.97
C GLU A 157 -12.02 17.38 -9.67
N LEU A 158 -11.46 17.38 -8.46
CA LEU A 158 -10.41 16.45 -8.05
C LEU A 158 -10.91 15.03 -7.79
N ALA A 159 -12.22 14.82 -7.69
CA ALA A 159 -12.82 13.49 -7.60
C ALA A 159 -13.04 12.85 -8.99
N ALA A 160 -12.92 13.60 -10.09
CA ALA A 160 -13.27 13.14 -11.44
C ALA A 160 -12.49 11.89 -11.90
N ALA A 161 -11.25 11.74 -11.45
CA ALA A 161 -10.35 10.67 -11.86
C ALA A 161 -10.15 9.66 -10.72
N PRO A 162 -11.06 8.69 -10.49
CA PRO A 162 -10.91 7.73 -9.41
C PRO A 162 -9.64 6.88 -9.55
N ALA A 163 -9.13 6.60 -10.76
CA ALA A 163 -7.84 5.92 -10.98
C ALA A 163 -7.62 4.69 -10.07
N ARG A 164 -8.61 3.79 -10.02
CA ARG A 164 -8.66 2.59 -9.15
C ARG A 164 -8.48 2.89 -7.66
N LEU A 165 -8.97 4.04 -7.19
CA LEU A 165 -8.95 4.42 -5.78
C LEU A 165 -9.69 3.37 -4.95
N THR A 166 -9.08 3.00 -3.83
CA THR A 166 -9.65 2.14 -2.77
C THR A 166 -9.34 2.76 -1.42
N VAL A 167 -10.26 2.59 -0.46
CA VAL A 167 -10.07 2.99 0.94
C VAL A 167 -10.41 1.80 1.82
N THR A 168 -9.43 1.29 2.56
CA THR A 168 -9.57 0.18 3.51
C THR A 168 -9.49 0.73 4.93
N PHE A 169 -10.42 0.31 5.78
CA PHE A 169 -10.49 0.68 7.19
C PHE A 169 -9.93 -0.45 8.04
N GLY A 170 -9.00 -0.12 8.93
CA GLY A 170 -8.49 -1.01 9.96
C GLY A 170 -8.70 -0.40 11.34
N PHE A 171 -9.02 -1.21 12.33
CA PHE A 171 -9.32 -0.75 13.69
C PHE A 171 -8.25 -1.24 14.66
N GLY A 172 -7.66 -0.29 15.39
CA GLY A 172 -6.67 -0.57 16.42
C GLY A 172 -7.32 -1.03 17.73
N PRO A 173 -6.49 -1.40 18.73
CA PRO A 173 -6.96 -1.93 20.01
C PRO A 173 -7.95 -0.99 20.71
N GLU A 174 -7.69 0.32 20.73
CA GLU A 174 -8.51 1.30 21.45
C GLU A 174 -9.89 1.52 20.81
N LEU A 175 -9.99 1.54 19.48
CA LEU A 175 -11.28 1.65 18.80
C LEU A 175 -12.16 0.45 19.12
N LEU A 176 -11.62 -0.77 19.01
CA LEU A 176 -12.36 -1.99 19.36
C LEU A 176 -12.76 -1.99 20.83
N ARG A 177 -11.86 -1.59 21.74
CA ARG A 177 -12.15 -1.50 23.17
C ARG A 177 -13.34 -0.59 23.47
N ARG A 178 -13.50 0.53 22.74
CA ARG A 178 -14.63 1.46 22.91
C ARG A 178 -15.92 1.01 22.23
N VAL A 179 -15.84 0.26 21.13
CA VAL A 179 -17.00 -0.09 20.31
C VAL A 179 -17.54 -1.48 20.62
N ALA A 180 -16.67 -2.49 20.68
CA ALA A 180 -17.02 -3.90 20.81
C ALA A 180 -15.88 -4.69 21.50
N PRO A 181 -15.63 -4.45 22.80
CA PRO A 181 -14.51 -5.06 23.52
C PRO A 181 -14.55 -6.59 23.50
N ASP A 182 -15.74 -7.20 23.55
CA ASP A 182 -15.92 -8.66 23.51
C ASP A 182 -15.63 -9.29 22.14
N ARG A 183 -15.45 -8.46 21.10
CA ARG A 183 -15.12 -8.89 19.73
C ARG A 183 -13.64 -8.68 19.39
N ALA A 184 -12.87 -8.03 20.26
CA ALA A 184 -11.45 -7.79 20.00
C ALA A 184 -10.70 -9.14 19.98
N PRO A 185 -10.05 -9.51 18.85
CA PRO A 185 -9.28 -10.74 18.81
C PRO A 185 -8.05 -10.63 19.70
N ALA A 186 -7.62 -11.74 20.30
CA ALA A 186 -6.50 -11.74 21.23
C ALA A 186 -5.23 -11.14 20.62
N TRP A 187 -4.98 -11.41 19.34
CA TRP A 187 -3.82 -10.92 18.58
C TRP A 187 -3.82 -9.41 18.28
N LEU A 188 -4.92 -8.68 18.52
CA LEU A 188 -4.99 -7.23 18.30
C LEU A 188 -4.31 -6.46 19.43
N ARG A 189 -2.98 -6.44 19.36
CA ARG A 189 -2.07 -5.77 20.31
C ARG A 189 -0.77 -5.43 19.59
N PRO A 190 0.10 -4.56 20.14
CA PRO A 190 1.45 -4.40 19.63
C PRO A 190 2.14 -5.76 19.51
N LEU A 191 2.92 -5.94 18.44
CA LEU A 191 3.70 -7.16 18.24
C LEU A 191 4.67 -7.36 19.41
N PRO A 192 5.11 -8.62 19.67
CA PRO A 192 6.24 -8.86 20.56
C PRO A 192 7.45 -8.03 20.13
N ALA A 193 8.25 -7.59 21.11
CA ALA A 193 9.49 -6.89 20.80
C ALA A 193 10.50 -7.86 20.17
N PHE A 194 11.06 -7.48 19.02
CA PHE A 194 12.14 -8.20 18.36
C PHE A 194 13.46 -7.48 18.61
N GLU A 195 13.96 -7.55 19.86
CA GLU A 195 15.10 -6.75 20.37
C GLU A 195 16.37 -6.76 19.50
N ARG A 196 16.56 -7.80 18.67
CA ARG A 196 17.73 -7.93 17.79
C ARG A 196 17.67 -7.04 16.54
N ILE A 197 16.47 -6.60 16.15
CA ILE A 197 16.23 -5.92 14.87
C ILE A 197 15.41 -4.64 15.02
N ASP A 198 14.58 -4.54 16.05
CA ASP A 198 13.66 -3.42 16.21
C ASP A 198 14.40 -2.15 16.66
N GLU A 199 14.29 -1.09 15.87
CA GLU A 199 14.65 0.28 16.22
C GLU A 199 13.40 1.17 16.06
N LEU A 200 12.31 0.78 16.73
CA LEU A 200 11.01 1.41 16.54
C LEU A 200 10.98 2.85 17.02
N ASP A 201 10.49 3.73 16.15
CA ASP A 201 10.11 5.10 16.47
C ASP A 201 8.58 5.14 16.70
N GLU A 202 8.17 5.65 17.86
CA GLU A 202 6.77 5.81 18.25
C GLU A 202 5.96 6.63 17.22
N ALA A 203 6.62 7.50 16.47
CA ALA A 203 6.02 8.30 15.40
C ALA A 203 5.50 7.46 14.22
N TYR A 204 5.92 6.20 14.08
CA TYR A 204 5.46 5.27 13.04
C TYR A 204 4.73 4.05 13.59
N CYS A 205 4.43 4.02 14.89
CA CYS A 205 3.83 2.88 15.55
C CYS A 205 2.34 3.10 15.87
N ASP A 206 1.61 2.00 16.05
CA ASP A 206 0.23 1.97 16.56
C ASP A 206 -0.78 2.85 15.79
N GLY A 207 -1.89 3.18 16.44
CA GLY A 207 -3.01 3.95 15.92
C GLY A 207 -4.36 3.29 16.22
N ASP A 208 -5.39 4.09 16.45
CA ASP A 208 -6.72 3.60 16.82
C ASP A 208 -7.60 3.31 15.60
N LEU A 209 -7.41 4.09 14.52
CA LEU A 209 -8.06 3.91 13.23
C LEU A 209 -7.03 4.04 12.12
N LEU A 210 -7.00 3.09 11.21
CA LEU A 210 -6.25 3.15 9.96
C LEU A 210 -7.21 3.40 8.78
N LEU A 211 -6.80 4.33 7.92
CA LEU A 211 -7.28 4.42 6.54
C LEU A 211 -6.12 4.13 5.59
N GLN A 212 -6.18 3.00 4.90
CA GLN A 212 -5.28 2.69 3.79
C GLN A 212 -5.93 3.17 2.49
N ILE A 213 -5.29 4.14 1.84
CA ILE A 213 -5.78 4.76 0.61
C ILE A 213 -4.83 4.39 -0.52
N CYS A 214 -5.28 3.58 -1.47
CA CYS A 214 -4.47 3.17 -2.63
C CYS A 214 -5.10 3.63 -3.94
N GLY A 215 -4.27 3.94 -4.93
CA GLY A 215 -4.72 4.42 -6.25
C GLY A 215 -3.56 4.51 -7.24
N ASP A 216 -3.89 4.66 -8.52
CA ASP A 216 -2.91 4.79 -9.61
C ASP A 216 -2.55 6.26 -9.91
N ASP A 217 -3.24 7.22 -9.28
CA ASP A 217 -2.97 8.65 -9.41
C ASP A 217 -2.77 9.33 -8.03
N PRO A 218 -1.65 10.04 -7.80
CA PRO A 218 -1.37 10.69 -6.54
C PRO A 218 -2.28 11.89 -6.23
N MET A 219 -2.85 12.57 -7.23
CA MET A 219 -3.79 13.68 -7.00
C MET A 219 -5.09 13.17 -6.40
N SER A 220 -5.63 12.07 -6.92
CA SER A 220 -6.83 11.42 -6.40
C SER A 220 -6.63 10.92 -4.97
N ILE A 221 -5.47 10.35 -4.66
CA ILE A 221 -5.12 9.94 -3.29
C ILE A 221 -4.99 11.16 -2.36
N ALA A 222 -4.31 12.23 -2.78
CA ALA A 222 -4.17 13.44 -1.99
C ALA A 222 -5.53 14.09 -1.68
N HIS A 223 -6.43 14.12 -2.66
CA HIS A 223 -7.78 14.61 -2.50
C HIS A 223 -8.59 13.73 -1.53
N ALA A 224 -8.58 12.41 -1.72
CA ALA A 224 -9.27 11.48 -0.83
C ALA A 224 -8.77 11.58 0.61
N ARG A 225 -7.45 11.61 0.81
CA ARG A 225 -6.81 11.85 2.12
C ARG A 225 -7.33 13.13 2.77
N ARG A 226 -7.40 14.22 2.00
CA ARG A 226 -7.87 15.53 2.51
C ARG A 226 -9.32 15.46 2.97
N MET A 227 -10.19 14.79 2.21
CA MET A 227 -11.61 14.67 2.55
C MET A 227 -11.86 13.79 3.76
N LEU A 228 -11.25 12.61 3.79
CA LEU A 228 -11.36 11.70 4.93
C LEU A 228 -10.79 12.33 6.22
N THR A 229 -9.65 13.02 6.12
CA THR A 229 -9.06 13.75 7.28
C THR A 229 -9.97 14.89 7.76
N LYS A 230 -10.60 15.63 6.83
CA LYS A 230 -11.53 16.72 7.16
C LYS A 230 -12.70 16.19 7.99
N ASN A 231 -13.29 15.06 7.57
CA ASN A 231 -14.47 14.49 8.23
C ASN A 231 -14.15 13.65 9.47
N ALA A 232 -12.92 13.15 9.62
CA ALA A 232 -12.43 12.53 10.86
C ALA A 232 -12.10 13.55 11.97
N ARG A 233 -11.79 14.81 11.62
CA ARG A 233 -11.19 15.81 12.52
C ARG A 233 -11.93 16.02 13.84
N ALA A 234 -13.25 15.93 13.85
CA ALA A 234 -14.07 16.14 15.05
C ALA A 234 -13.98 14.96 16.05
N PHE A 235 -13.51 13.80 15.60
CA PHE A 235 -13.56 12.52 16.33
C PHE A 235 -12.19 11.95 16.61
N ALA A 236 -11.22 12.22 15.73
CA ALA A 236 -9.88 11.68 15.80
C ALA A 236 -8.84 12.71 15.32
N GLN A 237 -7.58 12.48 15.64
CA GLN A 237 -6.44 13.30 15.22
C GLN A 237 -5.45 12.42 14.43
N PRO A 238 -4.85 12.92 13.33
CA PRO A 238 -3.82 12.16 12.63
C PRO A 238 -2.66 11.83 13.56
N ARG A 239 -2.26 10.57 13.59
CA ARG A 239 -1.10 10.08 14.33
C ARG A 239 0.13 10.09 13.44
N TRP A 240 0.03 9.42 12.29
CA TRP A 240 1.08 9.37 11.28
C TRP A 240 0.49 9.13 9.89
N ALA A 241 1.27 9.47 8.87
CA ALA A 241 0.95 9.20 7.48
C ALA A 241 2.18 8.64 6.77
N GLN A 242 2.06 7.46 6.19
CA GLN A 242 3.15 6.78 5.50
C GLN A 242 2.77 6.59 4.03
N THR A 243 3.50 7.26 3.15
CA THR A 243 3.27 7.23 1.70
C THR A 243 4.25 6.26 1.06
N GLY A 244 3.75 5.45 0.12
CA GLY A 244 4.59 4.55 -0.65
C GLY A 244 4.15 4.42 -2.11
N PHE A 245 5.01 3.79 -2.90
CA PHE A 245 4.85 3.64 -4.34
C PHE A 245 5.33 2.27 -4.84
N ARG A 246 4.87 1.93 -6.04
CA ARG A 246 5.28 0.80 -6.88
C ARG A 246 5.57 1.33 -8.28
N ALA A 247 5.84 0.45 -9.24
CA ALA A 247 6.00 0.86 -10.62
C ALA A 247 4.71 1.51 -11.16
N ALA A 248 4.87 2.53 -11.99
CA ALA A 248 3.75 3.23 -12.62
C ALA A 248 2.87 2.27 -13.43
N ARG A 249 1.56 2.49 -13.38
CA ARG A 249 0.60 1.74 -14.19
C ARG A 249 0.98 1.80 -15.68
N GLY A 250 1.12 0.63 -16.30
CA GLY A 250 1.50 0.49 -17.72
C GLY A 250 3.02 0.52 -18.00
N ALA A 251 3.87 0.74 -17.00
CA ALA A 251 5.33 0.63 -17.17
C ALA A 251 5.80 -0.81 -17.38
N HIS A 252 5.02 -1.79 -16.90
CA HIS A 252 5.26 -3.21 -17.07
C HIS A 252 3.97 -3.94 -17.47
N PRO A 253 4.06 -5.15 -18.08
CA PRO A 253 2.89 -5.98 -18.32
C PRO A 253 2.09 -6.25 -17.05
N ASN A 254 0.76 -6.34 -17.18
CA ASN A 254 -0.12 -6.66 -16.06
C ASN A 254 0.28 -8.00 -15.42
N GLY A 255 0.28 -8.03 -14.09
CA GLY A 255 0.66 -9.23 -13.32
C GLY A 255 2.17 -9.41 -13.11
N THR A 256 3.02 -8.50 -13.63
CA THR A 256 4.45 -8.50 -13.30
C THR A 256 4.65 -8.26 -11.81
N THR A 257 5.39 -9.15 -11.14
CA THR A 257 5.77 -9.01 -9.73
C THR A 257 6.59 -7.73 -9.53
N MET A 258 6.35 -7.00 -8.44
CA MET A 258 7.04 -5.72 -8.23
C MET A 258 8.53 -5.92 -7.96
N ARG A 259 9.27 -4.81 -8.06
CA ARG A 259 10.60 -4.70 -7.46
C ARG A 259 10.60 -3.77 -6.27
N ASN A 260 11.44 -4.08 -5.29
CA ASN A 260 11.75 -3.19 -4.18
C ASN A 260 13.01 -2.36 -4.46
N LEU A 261 13.38 -1.46 -3.54
CA LEU A 261 14.52 -0.55 -3.71
C LEU A 261 15.90 -1.22 -3.58
N PHE A 262 15.98 -2.46 -3.08
CA PHE A 262 17.15 -3.32 -3.26
C PHE A 262 17.27 -3.92 -4.67
N GLY A 263 16.27 -3.69 -5.53
CA GLY A 263 16.19 -4.24 -6.89
C GLY A 263 15.67 -5.68 -6.94
N GLN A 264 15.21 -6.24 -5.82
CA GLN A 264 14.73 -7.63 -5.71
C GLN A 264 13.33 -7.76 -6.32
N VAL A 265 13.01 -8.93 -6.90
CA VAL A 265 11.63 -9.29 -7.25
C VAL A 265 10.89 -9.63 -5.95
N ASP A 266 9.80 -8.93 -5.65
CA ASP A 266 9.10 -9.03 -4.37
C ASP A 266 7.59 -9.29 -4.57
N GLY A 267 7.12 -10.43 -4.06
CA GLY A 267 5.71 -10.83 -4.12
C GLY A 267 5.44 -12.19 -4.77
N THR A 268 6.48 -12.87 -5.28
CA THR A 268 6.39 -14.15 -6.01
C THR A 268 5.54 -15.21 -5.31
N ALA A 269 5.79 -15.45 -4.02
CA ALA A 269 5.13 -16.51 -3.24
C ALA A 269 3.87 -16.05 -2.49
N ASN A 270 3.24 -14.95 -2.93
CA ASN A 270 1.97 -14.52 -2.33
C ASN A 270 0.80 -15.44 -2.74
N PRO A 271 -0.20 -15.63 -1.85
CA PRO A 271 -1.45 -16.22 -2.27
C PRO A 271 -2.09 -15.32 -3.35
N ARG A 272 -2.55 -15.95 -4.44
CA ARG A 272 -3.25 -15.21 -5.51
C ARG A 272 -4.70 -14.96 -5.09
N PRO A 273 -5.28 -13.77 -5.40
CA PRO A 273 -6.69 -13.49 -5.14
C PRO A 273 -7.62 -14.60 -5.66
N GLU A 274 -8.74 -14.81 -4.98
CA GLU A 274 -9.79 -15.78 -5.38
C GLU A 274 -9.29 -17.24 -5.50
N THR A 275 -8.19 -17.58 -4.83
CA THR A 275 -7.67 -18.96 -4.77
C THR A 275 -7.82 -19.55 -3.36
N ALA A 276 -7.84 -20.88 -3.27
CA ALA A 276 -7.92 -21.58 -1.98
C ALA A 276 -6.86 -21.13 -0.94
N PRO A 277 -5.58 -20.89 -1.31
CA PRO A 277 -4.62 -20.28 -0.39
C PRO A 277 -5.01 -18.88 0.11
N SER A 278 -5.59 -18.02 -0.75
CA SER A 278 -6.03 -16.68 -0.32
C SER A 278 -7.22 -16.75 0.63
N GLU A 279 -8.23 -17.55 0.29
CA GLU A 279 -9.39 -17.81 1.17
C GLU A 279 -8.95 -18.32 2.54
N ARG A 280 -8.04 -19.30 2.57
CA ARG A 280 -7.51 -19.88 3.80
C ARG A 280 -6.70 -18.88 4.61
N LEU A 281 -5.66 -18.30 4.01
CA LEU A 281 -4.62 -17.57 4.74
C LEU A 281 -5.04 -16.15 5.12
N VAL A 282 -5.84 -15.47 4.30
CA VAL A 282 -6.24 -14.07 4.53
C VAL A 282 -7.56 -14.02 5.28
N TRP A 283 -8.52 -14.87 4.89
CA TRP A 283 -9.91 -14.76 5.33
C TRP A 283 -10.34 -15.85 6.32
N GLY A 284 -9.47 -16.84 6.59
CA GLY A 284 -9.85 -17.99 7.44
C GLY A 284 -11.03 -18.77 6.87
N ALA A 285 -11.23 -18.70 5.56
CA ALA A 285 -12.37 -19.25 4.85
C ALA A 285 -11.94 -20.44 3.99
N ARG A 286 -12.95 -21.17 3.49
CA ARG A 286 -12.75 -22.26 2.52
C ARG A 286 -13.21 -21.78 1.15
N ALA A 287 -12.36 -21.94 0.14
CA ALA A 287 -12.77 -21.67 -1.23
C ALA A 287 -13.92 -22.59 -1.66
N GLN A 288 -14.85 -22.06 -2.45
CA GLN A 288 -15.99 -22.84 -2.94
C GLN A 288 -15.49 -24.03 -3.78
N GLY A 289 -15.95 -25.23 -3.45
CA GLY A 289 -15.55 -26.46 -4.14
C GLY A 289 -14.16 -27.01 -3.76
N ASP A 290 -13.44 -26.37 -2.83
CA ASP A 290 -12.19 -26.91 -2.31
C ASP A 290 -12.48 -28.14 -1.43
N ALA A 291 -11.87 -29.28 -1.72
CA ALA A 291 -11.99 -30.53 -0.96
C ALA A 291 -10.92 -30.70 0.14
N SER A 292 -10.02 -29.72 0.30
CA SER A 292 -8.94 -29.76 1.30
C SER A 292 -9.46 -29.82 2.74
N GLU A 293 -8.57 -30.26 3.65
CA GLU A 293 -8.82 -30.26 5.09
C GLU A 293 -9.29 -28.87 5.57
N PRO A 294 -10.23 -28.76 6.53
CA PRO A 294 -10.61 -27.46 7.07
C PRO A 294 -9.40 -26.66 7.58
N THR A 295 -9.45 -25.34 7.43
CA THR A 295 -8.47 -24.45 8.06
C THR A 295 -8.62 -24.48 9.58
N ARG A 296 -7.51 -24.38 10.30
CA ARG A 296 -7.52 -24.18 11.76
C ARG A 296 -7.60 -22.71 12.14
N LEU A 297 -7.43 -21.82 11.16
CA LEU A 297 -7.54 -20.38 11.32
C LEU A 297 -9.01 -20.01 11.51
N THR A 298 -9.30 -19.23 12.55
CA THR A 298 -10.65 -18.72 12.81
C THR A 298 -10.62 -17.21 12.64
N PRO A 299 -11.36 -16.63 11.68
CA PRO A 299 -11.38 -15.19 11.52
C PRO A 299 -12.06 -14.55 12.73
N TRP A 300 -11.57 -13.38 13.15
CA TRP A 300 -12.12 -12.65 14.29
C TRP A 300 -13.59 -12.22 14.09
N ILE A 301 -13.96 -12.04 12.82
CA ILE A 301 -15.31 -11.85 12.32
C ILE A 301 -15.35 -12.38 10.88
N GLU A 302 -16.50 -12.92 10.46
CA GLU A 302 -16.68 -13.38 9.07
C GLU A 302 -16.34 -12.28 8.07
N ASP A 303 -15.62 -12.64 7.00
CA ASP A 303 -15.08 -11.74 5.97
C ASP A 303 -14.17 -10.59 6.48
N GLY A 304 -13.75 -10.64 7.75
CA GLY A 304 -12.70 -9.80 8.30
C GLY A 304 -11.31 -10.41 8.10
N THR A 305 -10.28 -9.58 8.26
CA THR A 305 -8.87 -10.00 8.26
C THR A 305 -8.08 -9.13 9.24
N SER A 306 -6.76 -9.29 9.29
CA SER A 306 -5.85 -8.43 10.02
C SER A 306 -4.88 -7.74 9.07
N LEU A 307 -4.26 -6.65 9.54
CA LEU A 307 -3.11 -6.03 8.91
C LEU A 307 -2.00 -5.85 9.95
N VAL A 308 -0.80 -6.28 9.58
CA VAL A 308 0.44 -5.86 10.22
C VAL A 308 1.15 -4.92 9.24
N LEU A 309 1.40 -3.68 9.67
CA LEU A 309 2.17 -2.70 8.91
C LEU A 309 3.51 -2.47 9.60
N ARG A 310 4.61 -2.79 8.90
CA ARG A 310 5.98 -2.54 9.36
C ARG A 310 6.65 -1.55 8.43
N ARG A 311 7.15 -0.44 8.98
CA ARG A 311 8.05 0.47 8.26
C ARG A 311 9.47 -0.08 8.40
N ILE A 312 10.04 -0.54 7.30
CA ILE A 312 11.36 -1.17 7.30
C ILE A 312 12.30 -0.31 6.46
N ARG A 313 13.28 0.33 7.11
CA ARG A 313 14.38 1.05 6.45
C ARG A 313 15.30 0.07 5.76
N MET A 314 15.75 0.43 4.56
CA MET A 314 16.77 -0.29 3.81
C MET A 314 18.09 0.48 3.92
N GLU A 315 19.12 -0.19 4.42
CA GLU A 315 20.48 0.36 4.52
C GLU A 315 21.17 0.28 3.15
N LEU A 316 20.75 1.13 2.21
CA LEU A 316 21.15 1.07 0.80
C LEU A 316 22.66 1.25 0.60
N ASP A 317 23.29 2.15 1.37
CA ASP A 317 24.72 2.43 1.26
C ASP A 317 25.58 1.17 1.49
N THR A 318 25.29 0.43 2.57
CA THR A 318 26.01 -0.81 2.91
C THR A 318 25.54 -1.99 2.06
N TRP A 319 24.32 -1.93 1.50
CA TRP A 319 23.87 -2.91 0.52
C TRP A 319 24.68 -2.80 -0.77
N ASP A 320 25.05 -1.59 -1.19
CA ASP A 320 25.81 -1.36 -2.43
C ASP A 320 27.26 -1.87 -2.38
N GLU A 321 27.79 -2.13 -1.19
CA GLU A 321 29.10 -2.75 -0.99
C GLU A 321 29.11 -4.25 -1.36
N LEU A 322 27.95 -4.91 -1.40
CA LEU A 322 27.84 -6.31 -1.77
C LEU A 322 27.91 -6.52 -3.29
N ASP A 323 28.61 -7.57 -3.70
CA ASP A 323 28.51 -8.08 -5.06
C ASP A 323 27.15 -8.77 -5.30
N ARG A 324 26.80 -8.95 -6.57
CA ARG A 324 25.51 -9.54 -6.96
C ARG A 324 25.33 -10.97 -6.40
N PRO A 325 26.30 -11.89 -6.50
CA PRO A 325 26.17 -13.21 -5.88
C PRO A 325 25.88 -13.16 -4.38
N ALA A 326 26.55 -12.28 -3.62
CA ALA A 326 26.29 -12.13 -2.19
C ALA A 326 24.85 -11.64 -1.93
N LYS A 327 24.39 -10.62 -2.67
CA LYS A 327 22.99 -10.14 -2.58
C LYS A 327 21.99 -11.27 -2.84
N GLU A 328 22.23 -12.09 -3.87
CA GLU A 328 21.37 -13.21 -4.23
C GLU A 328 21.41 -14.33 -3.18
N GLN A 329 22.54 -14.55 -2.50
CA GLN A 329 22.69 -15.50 -1.39
C GLN A 329 21.96 -15.05 -0.11
N VAL A 330 21.97 -13.74 0.19
CA VAL A 330 21.18 -13.18 1.31
C VAL A 330 19.70 -13.50 1.13
N ILE A 331 19.18 -13.39 -0.09
CA ILE A 331 17.75 -13.63 -0.37
C ILE A 331 17.43 -15.11 -0.61
N GLY A 332 18.33 -15.84 -1.27
CA GLY A 332 18.08 -17.18 -1.81
C GLY A 332 17.37 -17.18 -3.17
N ARG A 333 17.32 -16.03 -3.85
CA ARG A 333 16.75 -15.84 -5.19
C ARG A 333 17.62 -14.93 -6.04
N ARG A 334 17.57 -15.13 -7.36
CA ARG A 334 18.26 -14.28 -8.34
C ARG A 334 17.59 -12.92 -8.45
N LEU A 335 18.39 -11.85 -8.43
CA LEU A 335 17.88 -10.48 -8.56
C LEU A 335 17.30 -10.23 -9.95
N GLY A 336 17.91 -10.81 -11.00
CA GLY A 336 17.47 -10.61 -12.38
C GLY A 336 16.08 -11.18 -12.65
N THR A 337 15.90 -12.48 -12.45
CA THR A 337 14.67 -13.21 -12.82
C THR A 337 13.70 -13.46 -11.66
N GLY A 338 14.13 -13.29 -10.41
CA GLY A 338 13.36 -13.69 -9.24
C GLY A 338 13.37 -15.20 -8.96
N ALA A 339 14.02 -16.01 -9.81
CA ALA A 339 14.09 -17.46 -9.64
C ALA A 339 14.83 -17.86 -8.35
N PRO A 340 14.45 -18.95 -7.67
CA PRO A 340 15.28 -19.52 -6.61
C PRO A 340 16.67 -19.86 -7.15
N LEU A 341 17.70 -19.81 -6.30
CA LEU A 341 19.07 -20.16 -6.71
C LEU A 341 19.16 -21.59 -7.30
N THR A 342 18.21 -22.45 -6.96
CA THR A 342 18.06 -23.84 -7.43
C THR A 342 17.22 -24.01 -8.70
N GLY A 343 16.61 -22.93 -9.23
CA GLY A 343 15.72 -22.97 -10.41
C GLY A 343 16.17 -22.02 -11.52
N GLU A 344 15.29 -21.74 -12.48
CA GLU A 344 15.53 -20.84 -13.62
C GLU A 344 14.45 -19.73 -13.74
N ARG A 345 13.22 -20.02 -13.34
CA ARG A 345 12.05 -19.13 -13.44
C ARG A 345 11.59 -18.63 -12.07
N GLU A 346 10.90 -17.50 -12.05
CA GLU A 346 10.37 -16.89 -10.82
C GLU A 346 9.49 -17.88 -10.03
N ASP A 347 8.63 -18.60 -10.75
CA ASP A 347 7.62 -19.52 -10.23
C ASP A 347 8.13 -20.94 -9.93
N ASP A 348 9.43 -21.20 -10.15
CA ASP A 348 10.01 -22.50 -9.82
C ASP A 348 9.97 -22.72 -8.29
N PRO A 349 9.75 -23.98 -7.85
CA PRO A 349 9.75 -24.31 -6.44
C PRO A 349 11.13 -24.06 -5.82
N VAL A 350 11.11 -23.54 -4.59
CA VAL A 350 12.33 -23.37 -3.80
C VAL A 350 12.75 -24.73 -3.25
N ASP A 351 13.86 -25.27 -3.74
CA ASP A 351 14.46 -26.52 -3.25
C ASP A 351 15.44 -26.20 -2.11
N LEU A 352 15.02 -26.50 -0.88
CA LEU A 352 15.80 -26.24 0.33
C LEU A 352 16.77 -27.39 0.67
N GLU A 353 16.65 -28.54 -0.01
CA GLU A 353 17.50 -29.72 0.21
C GLU A 353 18.67 -29.79 -0.77
N ALA A 354 18.65 -28.97 -1.82
CA ALA A 354 19.73 -28.89 -2.79
C ALA A 354 21.07 -28.49 -2.13
N THR A 355 22.10 -29.29 -2.36
CA THR A 355 23.47 -29.03 -1.90
C THR A 355 24.41 -28.74 -3.06
N GLY A 356 25.34 -27.80 -2.86
CA GLY A 356 26.41 -27.52 -3.81
C GLY A 356 27.53 -28.57 -3.81
N PRO A 357 28.56 -28.42 -4.66
CA PRO A 357 29.66 -29.38 -4.81
C PRO A 357 30.48 -29.63 -3.53
N THR A 358 30.44 -28.70 -2.57
CA THR A 358 31.14 -28.76 -1.29
C THR A 358 30.29 -29.36 -0.16
N GLY A 359 29.04 -29.76 -0.45
CA GLY A 359 28.12 -30.34 0.53
C GLY A 359 27.32 -29.31 1.34
N PHE A 360 27.53 -28.00 1.14
CA PHE A 360 26.72 -26.96 1.77
C PHE A 360 25.41 -26.72 1.00
N PRO A 361 24.31 -26.28 1.68
CA PRO A 361 23.07 -25.90 1.02
C PRO A 361 23.29 -24.85 -0.08
N VAL A 362 22.64 -25.01 -1.23
CA VAL A 362 22.66 -23.99 -2.31
C VAL A 362 21.97 -22.70 -1.85
N ILE A 363 20.86 -22.84 -1.11
CA ILE A 363 20.16 -21.76 -0.43
C ILE A 363 20.55 -21.83 1.04
N SER A 364 21.28 -20.82 1.51
CA SER A 364 21.81 -20.74 2.89
C SER A 364 20.73 -20.96 3.97
N ASP A 365 21.14 -21.52 5.11
CA ASP A 365 20.25 -21.73 6.27
C ASP A 365 19.69 -20.43 6.85
N VAL A 366 20.39 -19.33 6.59
CA VAL A 366 20.07 -17.96 7.02
C VAL A 366 19.60 -17.07 5.86
N ALA A 367 19.31 -17.65 4.69
CA ALA A 367 18.74 -16.92 3.57
C ALA A 367 17.28 -16.53 3.86
N HIS A 368 16.89 -15.31 3.45
CA HIS A 368 15.58 -14.74 3.72
C HIS A 368 14.43 -15.67 3.29
N VAL A 369 14.48 -16.22 2.06
CA VAL A 369 13.42 -17.11 1.54
C VAL A 369 13.23 -18.39 2.39
N ARG A 370 14.30 -18.89 3.01
CA ARG A 370 14.25 -20.07 3.88
C ARG A 370 13.70 -19.71 5.25
N ARG A 371 14.19 -18.62 5.85
CA ARG A 371 13.78 -18.17 7.19
C ARG A 371 12.32 -17.69 7.22
N ALA A 372 11.88 -17.03 6.15
CA ALA A 372 10.52 -16.53 5.99
C ALA A 372 9.47 -17.64 5.75
N ARG A 373 9.91 -18.87 5.43
CA ARG A 373 9.01 -19.99 5.19
C ARG A 373 8.65 -20.69 6.50
N LEU A 374 7.35 -20.90 6.68
CA LEU A 374 6.77 -21.83 7.65
C LEU A 374 6.17 -23.02 6.89
N ASP A 375 6.07 -24.16 7.58
CA ASP A 375 5.48 -25.37 7.02
C ASP A 375 3.97 -25.44 7.30
N GLY A 376 3.25 -26.06 6.36
CA GLY A 376 1.82 -26.32 6.48
C GLY A 376 0.93 -25.37 5.67
N PRO A 377 -0.34 -25.72 5.49
CA PRO A 377 -1.27 -24.96 4.64
C PRO A 377 -1.75 -23.64 5.27
N ASP A 378 -1.69 -23.53 6.60
CA ASP A 378 -2.11 -22.34 7.36
C ASP A 378 -0.94 -21.37 7.57
N ALA A 379 0.26 -21.71 7.08
CA ALA A 379 1.48 -20.96 7.23
C ALA A 379 1.69 -20.03 6.01
N GLY A 380 1.39 -18.76 6.19
CA GLY A 380 1.59 -17.73 5.17
C GLY A 380 0.81 -16.47 5.43
N MET A 381 1.02 -15.47 4.59
CA MET A 381 0.33 -14.18 4.63
C MET A 381 0.30 -13.58 3.23
N LEU A 382 -0.63 -12.67 2.98
CA LEU A 382 -0.60 -11.83 1.79
C LEU A 382 0.31 -10.63 2.04
N ARG A 383 1.45 -10.54 1.34
CA ARG A 383 2.35 -9.39 1.43
C ARG A 383 2.04 -8.37 0.33
N ARG A 384 1.64 -7.17 0.71
CA ARG A 384 1.27 -6.08 -0.21
C ARG A 384 2.14 -4.84 0.04
N GLY A 385 3.45 -5.03 -0.05
CA GLY A 385 4.43 -3.99 0.23
C GLY A 385 4.42 -2.82 -0.76
N TYR A 386 4.79 -1.64 -0.27
CA TYR A 386 5.04 -0.44 -1.05
C TYR A 386 6.42 0.12 -0.72
N ASN A 387 7.18 0.55 -1.72
CA ASN A 387 8.44 1.23 -1.49
C ASN A 387 8.18 2.62 -0.89
N TYR A 388 9.06 3.11 -0.04
CA TYR A 388 9.08 4.52 0.34
C TYR A 388 10.48 5.09 0.13
N ASP A 389 10.53 6.39 -0.16
CA ASP A 389 11.75 7.16 -0.28
C ASP A 389 11.42 8.59 0.17
N ASP A 390 11.92 8.97 1.36
CA ASP A 390 11.59 10.23 2.02
C ASP A 390 12.82 10.81 2.74
N ALA A 391 13.16 12.06 2.43
CA ALA A 391 14.14 12.88 3.16
C ALA A 391 15.49 12.19 3.50
N GLY A 392 15.98 11.28 2.64
CA GLY A 392 17.23 10.54 2.83
C GLY A 392 17.08 9.17 3.48
N GLU A 393 15.85 8.73 3.76
CA GLU A 393 15.52 7.37 4.20
C GLU A 393 14.69 6.66 3.12
N SER A 394 15.14 5.48 2.71
CA SER A 394 14.41 4.64 1.76
C SER A 394 14.12 3.28 2.37
N GLY A 395 13.04 2.64 1.93
CA GLY A 395 12.72 1.31 2.41
C GLY A 395 11.40 0.75 1.92
N LEU A 396 10.80 -0.11 2.75
CA LEU A 396 9.56 -0.82 2.47
C LEU A 396 8.51 -0.55 3.56
N LEU A 397 7.32 -0.12 3.14
CA LEU A 397 6.09 -0.22 3.91
C LEU A 397 5.57 -1.64 3.74
N PHE A 398 5.96 -2.54 4.64
CA PHE A 398 5.58 -3.94 4.61
C PHE A 398 4.18 -4.12 5.21
N ALA A 399 3.17 -4.18 4.35
CA ALA A 399 1.79 -4.48 4.73
C ALA A 399 1.50 -5.98 4.53
N ALA A 400 1.23 -6.69 5.62
CA ALA A 400 0.90 -8.11 5.61
C ALA A 400 -0.52 -8.36 6.12
N TYR A 401 -1.30 -9.10 5.34
CA TYR A 401 -2.68 -9.48 5.67
C TYR A 401 -2.77 -10.97 5.91
N GLN A 402 -3.40 -11.32 7.02
CA GLN A 402 -3.56 -12.70 7.50
C GLN A 402 -4.80 -12.81 8.37
N CYS A 403 -5.33 -14.02 8.50
CA CYS A 403 -6.47 -14.30 9.36
C CYS A 403 -6.11 -14.12 10.85
N ASP A 404 -4.94 -14.60 11.26
CA ASP A 404 -4.46 -14.57 12.65
C ASP A 404 -2.98 -14.15 12.71
N VAL A 405 -2.71 -13.03 13.37
CA VAL A 405 -1.35 -12.45 13.48
C VAL A 405 -0.44 -13.35 14.32
N ASP A 406 -0.93 -13.92 15.41
CA ASP A 406 -0.16 -14.76 16.33
C ASP A 406 0.18 -16.12 15.70
N ALA A 407 -0.71 -16.67 14.87
CA ALA A 407 -0.49 -17.93 14.19
C ALA A 407 0.35 -17.81 12.90
N GLN A 408 0.30 -16.65 12.21
CA GLN A 408 0.85 -16.52 10.86
C GLN A 408 2.01 -15.52 10.74
N PHE A 409 1.91 -14.33 11.35
CA PHE A 409 2.94 -13.30 11.20
C PHE A 409 4.04 -13.45 12.26
N VAL A 410 3.66 -13.54 13.53
CA VAL A 410 4.60 -13.57 14.66
C VAL A 410 5.65 -14.68 14.51
N PRO A 411 5.29 -15.95 14.20
CA PRO A 411 6.29 -17.01 14.12
C PRO A 411 7.24 -16.85 12.93
N VAL A 412 6.81 -16.21 11.84
CA VAL A 412 7.70 -15.83 10.73
C VAL A 412 8.68 -14.77 11.20
N GLN A 413 8.20 -13.70 11.82
CA GLN A 413 9.03 -12.58 12.25
C GLN A 413 10.03 -12.99 13.34
N GLU A 414 9.65 -13.89 14.26
CA GLU A 414 10.56 -14.48 15.26
C GLU A 414 11.71 -15.24 14.59
N ARG A 415 11.41 -16.08 13.59
CA ARG A 415 12.43 -16.82 12.83
C ARG A 415 13.36 -15.91 12.04
N LEU A 416 12.85 -14.79 11.52
CA LEU A 416 13.65 -13.78 10.83
C LEU A 416 14.54 -13.04 11.83
N ALA A 417 14.00 -12.57 12.95
CA ALA A 417 14.74 -11.87 14.00
C ALA A 417 15.85 -12.75 14.61
N GLU A 418 15.63 -14.07 14.66
CA GLU A 418 16.63 -15.01 15.18
C GLU A 418 17.90 -15.06 14.32
N SER A 419 17.78 -15.15 12.99
CA SER A 419 18.93 -15.51 12.14
C SER A 419 18.79 -15.20 10.65
N ASP A 420 18.01 -14.20 10.23
CA ASP A 420 17.98 -13.78 8.83
C ASP A 420 19.16 -12.84 8.49
N HIS A 421 19.89 -13.15 7.43
CA HIS A 421 20.97 -12.30 6.92
C HIS A 421 20.46 -10.94 6.41
N LEU A 422 19.22 -10.85 5.93
CA LEU A 422 18.69 -9.60 5.41
C LEU A 422 18.64 -8.51 6.50
N ASN A 423 18.54 -8.89 7.78
CA ASN A 423 18.53 -7.98 8.93
C ASN A 423 19.79 -7.09 9.02
N ILE A 424 20.90 -7.47 8.38
CA ILE A 424 22.11 -6.62 8.32
C ILE A 424 21.83 -5.33 7.53
N TRP A 425 20.91 -5.38 6.56
CA TRP A 425 20.57 -4.26 5.68
C TRP A 425 19.14 -3.76 5.86
N THR A 426 18.38 -4.31 6.80
CA THR A 426 16.99 -3.88 7.02
C THR A 426 16.72 -3.62 8.48
N THR A 427 16.17 -2.43 8.76
CA THR A 427 15.89 -1.98 10.11
C THR A 427 14.41 -1.61 10.23
N PRO A 428 13.61 -2.40 10.97
CA PRO A 428 12.26 -1.99 11.32
C PRO A 428 12.24 -0.77 12.25
N VAL A 429 11.61 0.30 11.77
CA VAL A 429 11.50 1.60 12.46
C VAL A 429 10.06 1.99 12.81
N GLY A 430 9.07 1.19 12.39
CA GLY A 430 7.66 1.43 12.71
C GLY A 430 6.86 0.13 12.68
N SER A 431 5.83 0.04 13.53
CA SER A 431 5.04 -1.19 13.70
C SER A 431 3.62 -0.87 14.15
N ALA A 432 2.62 -1.36 13.41
CA ALA A 432 1.21 -1.22 13.79
C ALA A 432 0.39 -2.45 13.40
N VAL A 433 -0.61 -2.79 14.22
CA VAL A 433 -1.50 -3.94 14.02
C VAL A 433 -2.95 -3.47 14.03
N PHE A 434 -3.72 -3.86 13.02
CA PHE A 434 -5.12 -3.47 12.87
C PHE A 434 -6.02 -4.67 12.56
N ALA A 435 -7.22 -4.69 13.15
CA ALA A 435 -8.30 -5.59 12.75
C ALA A 435 -9.13 -4.94 11.64
N ILE A 436 -9.21 -5.59 10.49
CA ILE A 436 -9.96 -5.10 9.33
C ILE A 436 -11.32 -5.79 9.31
N PRO A 437 -12.45 -5.06 9.51
CA PRO A 437 -13.78 -5.65 9.45
C PRO A 437 -14.15 -6.04 8.01
N PRO A 438 -15.24 -6.80 7.80
CA PRO A 438 -15.83 -7.00 6.49
C PRO A 438 -16.17 -5.69 5.79
N GLY A 439 -16.42 -5.80 4.49
CA GLY A 439 -17.02 -4.74 3.69
C GLY A 439 -18.45 -4.43 4.14
N CYS A 440 -19.14 -3.58 3.38
CA CYS A 440 -20.53 -3.24 3.66
C CYS A 440 -21.38 -3.24 2.39
N PRO A 441 -22.69 -3.56 2.51
CA PRO A 441 -23.63 -3.36 1.41
C PRO A 441 -23.89 -1.87 1.16
N GLU A 442 -24.55 -1.56 0.04
CA GLU A 442 -25.10 -0.22 -0.18
C GLU A 442 -26.06 0.16 0.95
N GLY A 443 -25.95 1.40 1.45
CA GLY A 443 -26.73 1.89 2.59
C GLY A 443 -26.21 1.45 3.97
N GLY A 444 -25.26 0.52 4.03
CA GLY A 444 -24.51 0.17 5.24
C GLY A 444 -23.25 1.02 5.44
N TYR A 445 -22.49 0.75 6.50
CA TYR A 445 -21.20 1.39 6.75
C TYR A 445 -20.15 0.41 7.27
N ILE A 446 -18.88 0.72 7.07
CA ILE A 446 -17.78 -0.15 7.50
C ILE A 446 -17.77 -0.25 9.03
N GLY A 447 -17.79 -1.50 9.53
CA GLY A 447 -17.84 -1.81 10.96
C GLY A 447 -19.25 -1.80 11.56
N GLN A 448 -20.31 -1.66 10.76
CA GLN A 448 -21.70 -1.62 11.23
C GLN A 448 -22.07 -2.74 12.21
N GLN A 449 -21.68 -3.97 11.90
CA GLN A 449 -21.94 -5.17 12.69
C GLN A 449 -21.29 -5.18 14.08
N LEU A 450 -20.40 -4.22 14.39
CA LEU A 450 -19.84 -4.02 15.73
C LEU A 450 -20.74 -3.12 16.60
N PHE A 451 -21.70 -2.42 15.99
CA PHE A 451 -22.62 -1.52 16.66
C PHE A 451 -23.96 -2.16 17.00
N ASP A 452 -24.31 -3.22 16.29
CA ASP A 452 -25.58 -3.95 16.37
C ASP A 452 -25.70 -4.86 17.61
#